data_AF-A0A7Y6ZDT5-F1
#
_entry.id   AF-A0A7Y6ZDT5-F1
#
_cell.length_a   1.000
_cell.length_b   1.000
_cell.length_c   1.000
_cell.angle_alpha   90.00
_cell.angle_beta   90.00
_cell.angle_gamma   90.00
#
_symmetry.space_group_name_H-M   'P 1'
#
loop_
_entity.id
_entity.type
_entity.pdbx_description
1 polymer ?
#
loop_
_entity_poly.entity_id
_entity_poly.type
_entity_poly.pdbx_seq_one_letter_code
_entity_poly.pdbx_strand_id
1 'polypeptide(L)'
;MAGFSALALAACNTDLDDISDEQLIVLLGDGGDPAQITTMTRECAEVLGGVNEVVYQDVPEDMLGMVKTECRKQFQGWLNDSERNSTELTLEDFERAELAERIVALDDAQETARAEQRAAEDAAKIEAMKAELAEASAAGQELKAGLQERRAMIVEMCATLSDLREDLDAKKDAQSSLQDKNAIAMLMMQYPAICRADEPLSMQFSQIERFEDQVAKFELPEPGDHLGFISVPSLRYVSLEQVDEQIAKLDAITADYRSALAEN
;
A
#
# COMPACT_ATOMS: atom_id res chain seq x y z
N MET A 1 -68.67 -51.31 -0.26
CA MET A 1 -67.59 -51.56 0.72
C MET A 1 -66.47 -50.58 0.42
N ALA A 2 -65.99 -49.94 1.49
CA ALA A 2 -64.97 -48.91 1.49
C ALA A 2 -63.61 -49.41 0.96
N GLY A 3 -62.78 -48.46 0.54
CA GLY A 3 -61.36 -48.73 0.26
C GLY A 3 -60.62 -47.49 -0.24
N PHE A 4 -60.81 -46.33 0.40
CA PHE A 4 -59.93 -45.17 0.19
C PHE A 4 -58.57 -45.52 0.79
N SER A 5 -57.59 -45.79 -0.08
CA SER A 5 -56.20 -45.93 0.30
C SER A 5 -55.63 -44.54 0.51
N ALA A 6 -55.57 -44.11 1.78
CA ALA A 6 -54.78 -42.96 2.17
C ALA A 6 -53.29 -43.36 2.08
N LEU A 7 -52.62 -42.89 1.02
CA LEU A 7 -51.16 -42.83 0.99
C LEU A 7 -50.75 -41.74 1.98
N ALA A 8 -50.31 -42.17 3.17
CA ALA A 8 -49.56 -41.31 4.07
C ALA A 8 -48.19 -41.05 3.41
N LEU A 9 -48.04 -39.89 2.78
CA LEU A 9 -46.71 -39.32 2.55
C LEU A 9 -46.15 -38.94 3.93
N ALA A 10 -45.41 -39.87 4.53
CA ALA A 10 -44.40 -39.48 5.49
C ALA A 10 -43.39 -38.65 4.69
N ALA A 11 -43.46 -37.32 4.84
CA ALA A 11 -42.37 -36.45 4.46
C ALA A 11 -41.13 -36.99 5.19
N CYS A 12 -40.21 -37.58 4.42
CA CYS A 12 -38.87 -37.82 4.94
C CYS A 12 -38.30 -36.43 5.08
N ASN A 13 -38.29 -35.88 6.30
CA ASN A 13 -37.46 -34.71 6.57
C ASN A 13 -36.06 -35.09 6.14
N THR A 14 -35.49 -34.31 5.22
CA THR A 14 -34.12 -34.49 4.77
C THR A 14 -33.22 -34.48 5.99
N ASP A 15 -32.36 -35.50 6.08
CA ASP A 15 -31.38 -35.56 7.15
C ASP A 15 -30.38 -34.43 6.91
N LEU A 16 -30.26 -33.50 7.85
CA LEU A 16 -29.41 -32.33 7.66
C LEU A 16 -27.93 -32.72 7.67
N ASP A 17 -27.61 -33.88 8.24
CA ASP A 17 -26.25 -34.43 8.27
C ASP A 17 -25.74 -34.84 6.87
N ASP A 18 -26.63 -35.10 5.91
CA ASP A 18 -26.27 -35.48 4.54
C ASP A 18 -25.83 -34.29 3.68
N ILE A 19 -26.08 -33.07 4.15
CA ILE A 19 -25.71 -31.84 3.44
C ILE A 19 -24.38 -31.37 4.01
N SER A 20 -23.39 -31.13 3.17
CA SER A 20 -22.09 -30.58 3.59
C SER A 20 -22.15 -29.06 3.83
N ASP A 21 -21.21 -28.56 4.61
CA ASP A 21 -21.05 -27.12 4.87
C ASP A 21 -20.76 -26.35 3.58
N GLU A 22 -19.96 -26.92 2.68
CA GLU A 22 -19.69 -26.34 1.36
C GLU A 22 -20.95 -26.23 0.50
N GLN A 23 -21.84 -27.23 0.53
CA GLN A 23 -23.12 -27.17 -0.19
C GLN A 23 -24.03 -26.07 0.37
N LEU A 24 -24.07 -25.90 1.70
CA LEU A 24 -24.82 -24.81 2.33
C LEU A 24 -24.25 -23.44 1.96
N ILE A 25 -22.92 -23.29 1.98
CA ILE A 25 -22.24 -22.05 1.60
C ILE A 25 -22.51 -21.70 0.13
N VAL A 26 -22.47 -22.69 -0.78
CA VAL A 26 -22.77 -22.47 -2.21
C VAL A 26 -24.23 -22.07 -2.42
N LEU A 27 -25.16 -22.72 -1.71
CA LEU A 27 -26.60 -22.43 -1.82
C LEU A 27 -26.93 -21.02 -1.29
N LEU A 28 -26.40 -20.68 -0.11
CA LEU A 28 -26.83 -19.54 0.70
C LEU A 28 -25.91 -18.32 0.61
N GLY A 29 -24.75 -18.48 -0.03
CA GLY A 29 -23.73 -17.45 -0.13
C GLY A 29 -24.02 -16.39 -1.19
N ASP A 30 -23.25 -15.31 -1.14
CA ASP A 30 -23.31 -14.18 -2.07
C ASP A 30 -22.86 -14.50 -3.51
N GLY A 31 -22.33 -15.70 -3.77
CA GLY A 31 -21.81 -16.11 -5.07
C GLY A 31 -20.41 -15.57 -5.40
N GLY A 32 -19.70 -15.03 -4.41
CA GLY A 32 -18.27 -14.72 -4.53
C GLY A 32 -17.40 -15.98 -4.67
N ASP A 33 -16.10 -15.78 -4.86
CA ASP A 33 -15.09 -16.85 -4.82
C ASP A 33 -13.99 -16.50 -3.81
N PRO A 34 -14.00 -17.09 -2.60
CA PRO A 34 -14.97 -18.07 -2.12
C PRO A 34 -16.33 -17.44 -1.77
N ALA A 35 -17.42 -18.22 -1.89
CA ALA A 35 -18.78 -17.77 -1.56
C ALA A 35 -18.94 -17.58 -0.05
N GLN A 36 -19.72 -16.56 0.35
CA GLN A 36 -19.83 -16.19 1.77
C GLN A 36 -21.28 -16.08 2.22
N ILE A 37 -21.57 -16.63 3.41
CA ILE A 37 -22.81 -16.33 4.11
C ILE A 37 -22.80 -14.84 4.42
N THR A 38 -23.88 -14.17 4.04
CA THR A 38 -24.04 -12.73 4.31
C THR A 38 -24.73 -12.53 5.64
N THR A 39 -24.56 -11.35 6.24
CA THR A 39 -25.32 -10.96 7.44
C THR A 39 -26.82 -11.10 7.23
N MET A 40 -27.34 -10.73 6.04
CA MET A 40 -28.75 -10.89 5.70
C MET A 40 -29.16 -12.38 5.61
N THR A 41 -28.31 -13.23 5.04
CA THR A 41 -28.53 -14.69 5.04
C THR A 41 -28.65 -15.24 6.46
N ARG A 42 -27.72 -14.85 7.34
CA ARG A 42 -27.71 -15.24 8.75
C ARG A 42 -28.99 -14.77 9.46
N GLU A 43 -29.32 -13.49 9.36
CA GLU A 43 -30.51 -12.92 10.01
C GLU A 43 -31.80 -13.63 9.56
N CYS A 44 -31.90 -13.96 8.27
CA CYS A 44 -33.04 -14.72 7.76
C CYS A 44 -33.12 -16.15 8.31
N ALA A 45 -31.97 -16.81 8.49
CA ALA A 45 -31.92 -18.11 9.13
C ALA A 45 -32.33 -18.03 10.61
N GLU A 46 -31.83 -17.02 11.34
CA GLU A 46 -32.18 -16.81 12.76
C GLU A 46 -33.68 -16.60 12.95
N VAL A 47 -34.27 -15.71 12.15
CA VAL A 47 -35.69 -15.35 12.23
C VAL A 47 -36.63 -16.51 11.83
N LEU A 48 -36.28 -17.30 10.81
CA LEU A 48 -37.10 -18.44 10.37
C LEU A 48 -36.96 -19.66 11.28
N GLY A 49 -35.75 -20.00 11.70
CA GLY A 49 -35.48 -21.12 12.61
C GLY A 49 -35.89 -20.86 14.06
N GLY A 50 -36.22 -19.61 14.41
CA GLY A 50 -36.60 -19.24 15.78
C GLY A 50 -35.42 -19.33 16.75
N VAL A 51 -34.22 -19.02 16.27
CA VAL A 51 -32.99 -19.01 17.08
C VAL A 51 -32.58 -17.58 17.35
N ASN A 52 -31.80 -17.36 18.40
CA ASN A 52 -31.35 -16.02 18.81
C ASN A 52 -32.50 -15.02 19.04
N GLU A 53 -33.67 -15.48 19.51
CA GLU A 53 -34.90 -14.68 19.69
C GLU A 53 -34.70 -13.43 20.57
N VAL A 54 -33.71 -13.44 21.45
CA VAL A 54 -33.32 -12.31 22.30
C VAL A 54 -32.96 -11.07 21.47
N VAL A 55 -32.37 -11.24 20.29
CA VAL A 55 -32.05 -10.12 19.38
C VAL A 55 -33.31 -9.50 18.77
N TYR A 56 -34.38 -10.30 18.61
CA TYR A 56 -35.62 -9.91 17.93
C TYR A 56 -36.78 -9.62 18.88
N GLN A 57 -36.58 -9.73 20.20
CA GLN A 57 -37.65 -9.60 21.22
C GLN A 57 -38.38 -8.24 21.18
N ASP A 58 -37.69 -7.19 20.74
CA ASP A 58 -38.21 -5.82 20.69
C ASP A 58 -38.86 -5.49 19.32
N VAL A 59 -38.85 -6.44 18.38
CA VAL A 59 -39.46 -6.29 17.05
C VAL A 59 -40.96 -6.60 17.13
N PRO A 60 -41.85 -5.67 16.72
CA PRO A 60 -43.29 -5.92 16.67
C PRO A 60 -43.65 -7.16 15.84
N GLU A 61 -44.65 -7.94 16.27
CA GLU A 61 -45.04 -9.20 15.60
C GLU A 61 -45.42 -9.00 14.12
N ASP A 62 -46.07 -7.89 13.77
CA ASP A 62 -46.45 -7.55 12.41
C ASP A 62 -45.22 -7.28 11.52
N MET A 63 -44.21 -6.60 12.06
CA MET A 63 -42.92 -6.41 11.38
C MET A 63 -42.15 -7.71 11.25
N LEU A 64 -42.11 -8.53 12.30
CA LEU A 64 -41.44 -9.82 12.26
C LEU A 64 -42.10 -10.77 11.25
N GLY A 65 -43.43 -10.74 11.13
CA GLY A 65 -44.17 -11.48 10.10
C GLY A 65 -43.81 -11.05 8.68
N MET A 66 -43.61 -9.76 8.44
CA MET A 66 -43.11 -9.24 7.15
C MET A 66 -41.69 -9.73 6.86
N VAL A 67 -40.78 -9.65 7.83
CA VAL A 67 -39.39 -10.12 7.68
C VAL A 67 -39.35 -11.63 7.37
N LYS A 68 -40.09 -12.45 8.13
CA LYS A 68 -40.22 -13.90 7.85
C LYS A 68 -40.72 -14.16 6.43
N THR A 69 -41.65 -13.35 5.93
CA THR A 69 -42.19 -13.51 4.57
C THR A 69 -41.13 -13.21 3.51
N GLU A 70 -40.34 -12.15 3.67
CA GLU A 70 -39.26 -11.82 2.74
C GLU A 70 -38.12 -12.84 2.79
N CYS A 71 -37.72 -13.28 3.98
CA CYS A 71 -36.73 -14.36 4.13
C CYS A 71 -37.17 -15.66 3.45
N ARG A 72 -38.45 -16.04 3.58
CA ARG A 72 -39.00 -17.20 2.86
C ARG A 72 -38.90 -17.04 1.35
N LYS A 73 -39.23 -15.86 0.80
CA LYS A 73 -39.11 -15.61 -0.64
C LYS A 73 -37.66 -15.72 -1.11
N GLN A 74 -36.72 -15.21 -0.32
CA GLN A 74 -35.30 -15.26 -0.63
C GLN A 74 -34.78 -16.70 -0.67
N PHE A 75 -35.01 -17.48 0.38
CA PHE A 75 -34.59 -18.89 0.42
C PHE A 75 -35.30 -19.73 -0.64
N GLN A 76 -36.60 -19.50 -0.88
CA GLN A 76 -37.29 -20.14 -1.99
C GLN A 76 -36.67 -19.79 -3.35
N GLY A 77 -36.21 -18.55 -3.53
CA GLY A 77 -35.49 -18.12 -4.73
C GLY A 77 -34.22 -18.92 -4.96
N TRP A 78 -33.41 -19.12 -3.93
CA TRP A 78 -32.20 -19.95 -4.01
C TRP A 78 -32.49 -21.43 -4.18
N LEU A 79 -33.50 -21.98 -3.50
CA LEU A 79 -33.91 -23.37 -3.65
C LEU A 79 -34.43 -23.68 -5.07
N ASN A 80 -35.05 -22.70 -5.73
CA ASN A 80 -35.53 -22.82 -7.10
C ASN A 80 -34.41 -22.66 -8.14
N ASP A 81 -33.24 -22.14 -7.75
CA ASP A 81 -32.09 -21.98 -8.62
C ASP A 81 -31.31 -23.29 -8.69
N SER A 82 -31.46 -24.02 -9.80
CA SER A 82 -30.80 -25.31 -10.01
C SER A 82 -29.28 -25.24 -10.13
N GLU A 83 -28.72 -24.06 -10.39
CA GLU A 83 -27.26 -23.88 -10.45
C GLU A 83 -26.66 -23.74 -9.05
N ARG A 84 -27.43 -23.22 -8.09
CA ARG A 84 -27.05 -23.07 -6.68
C ARG A 84 -27.47 -24.27 -5.83
N ASN A 85 -28.68 -24.77 -6.05
CA ASN A 85 -29.28 -25.80 -5.23
C ASN A 85 -28.90 -27.20 -5.71
N SER A 86 -27.80 -27.70 -5.18
CA SER A 86 -27.39 -29.11 -5.31
C SER A 86 -27.94 -30.00 -4.19
N THR A 87 -28.85 -29.47 -3.35
CA THR A 87 -29.37 -30.13 -2.16
C THR A 87 -30.84 -30.54 -2.33
N GLU A 88 -31.33 -31.42 -1.46
CA GLU A 88 -32.74 -31.78 -1.37
C GLU A 88 -33.49 -30.96 -0.30
N LEU A 89 -32.92 -29.81 0.11
CA LEU A 89 -33.55 -28.94 1.10
C LEU A 89 -34.86 -28.35 0.58
N THR A 90 -35.79 -28.19 1.51
CA THR A 90 -37.06 -27.51 1.28
C THR A 90 -37.16 -26.26 2.15
N LEU A 91 -38.15 -25.40 1.89
CA LEU A 91 -38.37 -24.22 2.71
C LEU A 91 -38.68 -24.57 4.18
N GLU A 92 -39.34 -25.71 4.41
CA GLU A 92 -39.68 -26.21 5.75
C GLU A 92 -38.42 -26.53 6.57
N ASP A 93 -37.32 -26.93 5.92
CA ASP A 93 -36.06 -27.19 6.59
C ASP A 93 -35.44 -25.91 7.18
N PHE A 94 -35.66 -24.76 6.55
CA PHE A 94 -35.18 -23.46 7.06
C PHE A 94 -35.99 -22.93 8.26
N GLU A 95 -37.12 -23.56 8.57
CA GLU A 95 -37.89 -23.26 9.79
C GLU A 95 -37.43 -24.13 10.98
N ARG A 96 -36.47 -25.03 10.77
CA ARG A 96 -35.86 -25.86 11.83
C ARG A 96 -34.72 -25.08 12.49
N ALA A 97 -34.75 -25.01 13.82
CA ALA A 97 -33.68 -24.39 14.62
C ALA A 97 -32.28 -24.98 14.32
N GLU A 98 -32.20 -26.30 14.11
CA GLU A 98 -30.95 -27.02 13.81
C GLU A 98 -30.23 -26.50 12.55
N LEU A 99 -30.95 -26.29 11.45
CA LEU A 99 -30.36 -25.74 10.22
C LEU A 99 -29.95 -24.28 10.42
N ALA A 100 -30.76 -23.51 11.16
CA ALA A 100 -30.44 -22.11 11.46
C ALA A 100 -29.17 -21.97 12.31
N GLU A 101 -29.02 -22.78 13.38
CA GLU A 101 -27.80 -22.83 14.20
C GLU A 101 -26.57 -23.18 13.38
N ARG A 102 -26.70 -24.13 12.44
CA ARG A 102 -25.62 -24.51 11.54
C ARG A 102 -25.22 -23.36 10.60
N ILE A 103 -26.17 -22.65 10.01
CA ILE A 103 -25.89 -21.48 9.15
C ILE A 103 -25.19 -20.37 9.94
N VAL A 104 -25.64 -20.11 11.16
CA VAL A 104 -25.01 -19.13 12.07
C VAL A 104 -23.57 -19.53 12.39
N ALA A 105 -23.34 -20.80 12.74
CA ALA A 105 -22.00 -21.32 13.03
C ALA A 105 -21.08 -21.23 11.81
N LEU A 106 -21.61 -21.41 10.60
CA LEU A 106 -20.85 -21.26 9.35
C LEU A 106 -20.43 -19.81 9.11
N ASP A 107 -21.33 -18.85 9.30
CA ASP A 107 -20.98 -17.43 9.21
C ASP A 107 -19.92 -17.03 10.24
N ASP A 108 -20.07 -17.47 11.50
CA ASP A 108 -19.10 -17.22 12.57
C ASP A 108 -17.71 -17.82 12.24
N ALA A 109 -17.68 -19.04 11.68
CA ALA A 109 -16.45 -19.68 11.24
C ALA A 109 -15.80 -18.93 10.06
N GLN A 110 -16.60 -18.48 9.08
CA GLN A 110 -16.11 -17.69 7.95
C GLN A 110 -15.56 -16.33 8.41
N GLU A 111 -16.21 -15.64 9.34
CA GLU A 111 -15.72 -14.36 9.85
C GLU A 111 -14.45 -14.54 10.69
N THR A 112 -14.36 -15.60 11.49
CA THR A 112 -13.14 -15.93 12.23
C THR A 112 -11.96 -16.19 11.29
N ALA A 113 -12.17 -17.02 10.26
CA ALA A 113 -11.14 -17.30 9.26
C ALA A 113 -10.69 -16.03 8.51
N ARG A 114 -11.63 -15.13 8.18
CA ARG A 114 -11.33 -13.82 7.56
C ARG A 114 -10.53 -12.92 8.50
N ALA A 115 -10.88 -12.87 9.78
CA ALA A 115 -10.15 -12.07 10.77
C ALA A 115 -8.71 -12.58 10.94
N GLU A 116 -8.51 -13.90 11.00
CA GLU A 116 -7.18 -14.52 11.03
C GLU A 116 -6.38 -14.22 9.75
N GLN A 117 -7.02 -14.32 8.58
CA GLN A 117 -6.38 -13.97 7.31
C GLN A 117 -5.95 -12.50 7.28
N ARG A 118 -6.84 -11.56 7.65
CA ARG A 118 -6.52 -10.13 7.71
C ARG A 118 -5.37 -9.86 8.67
N ALA A 119 -5.38 -10.48 9.85
CA ALA A 119 -4.29 -10.34 10.81
C ALA A 119 -2.95 -10.87 10.27
N ALA A 120 -2.98 -11.99 9.53
CA ALA A 120 -1.79 -12.54 8.87
C ALA A 120 -1.28 -11.63 7.74
N GLU A 121 -2.18 -11.06 6.93
CA GLU A 121 -1.86 -10.11 5.86
C GLU A 121 -1.28 -8.81 6.42
N ASP A 122 -1.88 -8.27 7.49
CA ASP A 122 -1.39 -7.08 8.19
C ASP A 122 0.01 -7.33 8.78
N ALA A 123 0.21 -8.46 9.45
CA ALA A 123 1.52 -8.82 10.00
C ALA A 123 2.59 -8.96 8.90
N ALA A 124 2.25 -9.59 7.78
CA ALA A 124 3.16 -9.71 6.63
C ALA A 124 3.50 -8.33 6.03
N LYS A 125 2.52 -7.43 5.93
CA LYS A 125 2.72 -6.08 5.43
C LYS A 125 3.57 -5.22 6.37
N ILE A 126 3.38 -5.34 7.69
CA ILE A 126 4.21 -4.66 8.69
C ILE A 126 5.67 -5.12 8.60
N GLU A 127 5.92 -6.43 8.50
CA GLU A 127 7.29 -6.94 8.34
C GLU A 127 7.91 -6.51 7.00
N ALA A 128 7.13 -6.41 5.91
CA ALA A 128 7.60 -5.85 4.65
C ALA A 128 7.99 -4.37 4.80
N MET A 129 7.14 -3.54 5.42
CA MET A 129 7.44 -2.12 5.67
C MET A 129 8.68 -1.93 6.54
N LYS A 130 8.90 -2.81 7.52
CA LYS A 130 10.11 -2.80 8.35
C LYS A 130 11.37 -3.10 7.54
N ALA A 131 11.31 -4.07 6.63
CA ALA A 131 12.42 -4.37 5.72
C ALA A 131 12.68 -3.19 4.77
N GLU A 132 11.63 -2.63 4.17
CA GLU A 132 11.72 -1.44 3.31
C GLU A 132 12.29 -0.22 4.04
N LEU A 133 11.90 0.01 5.30
CA LEU A 133 12.44 1.10 6.12
C LEU A 133 13.94 0.93 6.38
N ALA A 134 14.38 -0.29 6.66
CA ALA A 134 15.80 -0.59 6.85
C ALA A 134 16.59 -0.38 5.55
N GLU A 135 16.07 -0.83 4.41
CA GLU A 135 16.69 -0.62 3.09
C GLU A 135 16.76 0.86 2.73
N ALA A 136 15.66 1.60 2.90
CA ALA A 136 15.60 3.03 2.64
C ALA A 136 16.59 3.81 3.52
N SER A 137 16.69 3.45 4.80
CA SER A 137 17.66 4.05 5.72
C SER A 137 19.11 3.81 5.27
N ALA A 138 19.44 2.57 4.89
CA ALA A 138 20.77 2.22 4.39
C ALA A 138 21.10 2.98 3.09
N ALA A 139 20.17 3.02 2.13
CA ALA A 139 20.33 3.76 0.89
C ALA A 139 20.55 5.26 1.11
N GLY A 140 19.85 5.86 2.09
CA GLY A 140 20.06 7.26 2.47
C GLY A 140 21.45 7.53 3.04
N GLN A 141 21.96 6.63 3.88
CA GLN A 141 23.31 6.73 4.44
C GLN A 141 24.39 6.60 3.36
N GLU A 142 24.23 5.63 2.45
CA GLU A 142 25.15 5.43 1.32
C GLU A 142 25.18 6.67 0.43
N LEU A 143 24.01 7.21 0.09
CA LEU A 143 23.92 8.41 -0.74
C LEU A 143 24.56 9.63 -0.07
N LYS A 144 24.36 9.80 1.25
CA LYS A 144 24.97 10.85 2.04
C LYS A 144 26.48 10.77 2.01
N ALA A 145 27.03 9.57 2.22
CA ALA A 145 28.47 9.33 2.14
C ALA A 145 29.02 9.66 0.74
N GLY A 146 28.31 9.21 -0.32
CA GLY A 146 28.68 9.51 -1.70
C GLY A 146 28.68 11.01 -2.04
N LEU A 147 27.71 11.77 -1.49
CA LEU A 147 27.70 13.23 -1.61
C LEU A 147 28.82 13.92 -0.81
N GLN A 148 29.16 13.42 0.38
CA GLN A 148 30.24 13.98 1.20
C GLN A 148 31.58 13.89 0.49
N GLU A 149 31.88 12.74 -0.11
CA GLU A 149 33.09 12.54 -0.91
C GLU A 149 33.15 13.53 -2.09
N ARG A 150 32.06 13.64 -2.86
CA ARG A 150 31.96 14.56 -4.01
C ARG A 150 32.04 16.02 -3.62
N ARG A 151 31.43 16.39 -2.48
CA ARG A 151 31.53 17.74 -1.94
C ARG A 151 32.97 18.09 -1.62
N ALA A 152 33.74 17.18 -1.01
CA ALA A 152 35.15 17.43 -0.72
C ALA A 152 35.95 17.70 -2.00
N MET A 153 35.73 16.89 -3.05
CA MET A 153 36.35 17.11 -4.37
C MET A 153 35.97 18.48 -4.96
N ILE A 154 34.68 18.82 -4.95
CA ILE A 154 34.20 20.10 -5.48
C ILE A 154 34.81 21.28 -4.71
N VAL A 155 34.88 21.22 -3.38
CA VAL A 155 35.47 22.28 -2.56
C VAL A 155 36.94 22.52 -2.94
N GLU A 156 37.73 21.46 -3.10
CA GLU A 156 39.14 21.55 -3.50
C GLU A 156 39.29 22.13 -4.92
N MET A 157 38.46 21.67 -5.87
CA MET A 157 38.47 22.19 -7.24
C MET A 157 38.05 23.66 -7.29
N CYS A 158 37.06 24.06 -6.51
CA CYS A 158 36.61 25.46 -6.43
C CYS A 158 37.69 26.36 -5.80
N ALA A 159 38.42 25.89 -4.79
CA ALA A 159 39.56 26.62 -4.24
C ALA A 159 40.64 26.82 -5.30
N THR A 160 41.02 25.74 -6.00
CA THR A 160 42.00 25.80 -7.11
C THR A 160 41.56 26.77 -8.20
N LEU A 161 40.28 26.72 -8.59
CA LEU A 161 39.74 27.60 -9.62
C LEU A 161 39.68 29.06 -9.17
N SER A 162 39.47 29.32 -7.87
CA SER A 162 39.55 30.66 -7.30
C SER A 162 40.96 31.23 -7.43
N ASP A 163 41.98 30.45 -7.05
CA ASP A 163 43.39 30.88 -7.17
C ASP A 163 43.76 31.18 -8.64
N LEU A 164 43.41 30.26 -9.55
CA LEU A 164 43.64 30.46 -10.99
C LEU A 164 42.92 31.70 -11.54
N ARG A 165 41.76 32.04 -10.98
CA ARG A 165 41.02 33.24 -11.37
C ARG A 165 41.74 34.50 -10.94
N GLU A 166 42.33 34.53 -9.74
CA GLU A 166 43.14 35.65 -9.26
C GLU A 166 44.37 35.85 -10.14
N ASP A 167 45.07 34.76 -10.49
CA ASP A 167 46.21 34.79 -11.41
C ASP A 167 45.82 35.31 -12.80
N LEU A 168 44.66 34.87 -13.33
CA LEU A 168 44.15 35.34 -14.62
C LEU A 168 43.75 36.82 -14.57
N ASP A 169 43.20 37.30 -13.45
CA ASP A 169 42.86 38.71 -13.27
C ASP A 169 44.13 39.58 -13.29
N ALA A 170 45.18 39.16 -12.58
CA ALA A 170 46.48 39.81 -12.60
C ALA A 170 47.10 39.82 -14.01
N LYS A 171 47.02 38.69 -14.74
CA LYS A 171 47.49 38.59 -16.13
C LYS A 171 46.71 39.53 -17.06
N LYS A 172 45.38 39.58 -16.93
CA LYS A 172 44.52 40.49 -17.70
C LYS A 172 44.90 41.95 -17.48
N ASP A 173 45.21 42.34 -16.24
CA ASP A 173 45.62 43.70 -15.91
C ASP A 173 46.98 44.05 -16.53
N ALA A 174 47.92 43.09 -16.58
CA ALA A 174 49.22 43.24 -17.21
C ALA A 174 49.19 43.30 -18.75
N GLN A 175 48.12 42.81 -19.40
CA GLN A 175 48.01 42.85 -20.86
C GLN A 175 47.86 44.28 -21.41
N SER A 176 48.38 44.53 -22.60
CA SER A 176 48.24 45.83 -23.29
C SER A 176 47.18 45.81 -24.39
N SER A 177 46.97 44.64 -25.00
CA SER A 177 45.98 44.40 -26.05
C SER A 177 44.57 44.30 -25.46
N LEU A 178 43.65 45.10 -26.00
CA LEU A 178 42.23 45.07 -25.61
C LEU A 178 41.56 43.74 -26.01
N GLN A 179 42.03 43.12 -27.10
CA GLN A 179 41.52 41.84 -27.56
C GLN A 179 41.83 40.72 -26.56
N ASP A 180 43.06 40.68 -26.05
CA ASP A 180 43.50 39.66 -25.10
C ASP A 180 42.83 39.85 -23.72
N LYS A 181 42.64 41.12 -23.30
CA LYS A 181 41.83 41.42 -22.10
C LYS A 181 40.40 40.91 -22.19
N ASN A 182 39.75 41.13 -23.35
CA ASN A 182 38.38 40.67 -23.57
C ASN A 182 38.28 39.15 -23.60
N ALA A 183 39.26 38.45 -24.18
CA ALA A 183 39.32 36.99 -24.17
C ALA A 183 39.41 36.43 -22.74
N ILE A 184 40.32 36.96 -21.91
CA ILE A 184 40.45 36.55 -20.50
C ILE A 184 39.17 36.88 -19.72
N ALA A 185 38.58 38.07 -19.92
CA ALA A 185 37.34 38.44 -19.26
C ALA A 185 36.17 37.49 -19.61
N MET A 186 36.08 37.04 -20.87
CA MET A 186 35.07 36.05 -21.28
C MET A 186 35.26 34.70 -20.59
N LEU A 187 36.50 34.23 -20.45
CA LEU A 187 36.80 33.01 -19.71
C LEU A 187 36.41 33.15 -18.23
N MET A 188 36.76 34.28 -17.60
CA MET A 188 36.42 34.55 -16.20
C MET A 188 34.92 34.59 -15.91
N MET A 189 34.08 34.94 -16.89
CA MET A 189 32.61 34.90 -16.75
C MET A 189 32.05 33.49 -16.63
N GLN A 190 32.80 32.46 -17.06
CA GLN A 190 32.40 31.06 -16.97
C GLN A 190 32.55 30.48 -15.55
N TYR A 191 32.93 31.29 -14.56
CA TYR A 191 33.11 30.84 -13.19
C TYR A 191 31.84 30.13 -12.64
N PRO A 192 31.93 28.82 -12.32
CA PRO A 192 30.80 27.98 -11.97
C PRO A 192 30.01 28.50 -10.77
N ALA A 193 28.68 28.45 -10.86
CA ALA A 193 27.80 28.88 -9.77
C ALA A 193 28.01 28.05 -8.48
N ILE A 194 28.33 26.76 -8.61
CA ILE A 194 28.60 25.88 -7.47
C ILE A 194 29.83 26.33 -6.66
N CYS A 195 30.81 26.98 -7.30
CA CYS A 195 31.99 27.55 -6.64
C CYS A 195 31.76 28.98 -6.11
N ARG A 196 30.57 29.55 -6.31
CA ARG A 196 30.15 30.83 -5.70
C ARG A 196 29.37 30.62 -4.41
N ALA A 197 28.86 29.41 -4.17
CA ALA A 197 28.16 29.07 -2.96
C ALA A 197 29.16 28.87 -1.82
N ASP A 198 28.82 29.34 -0.62
CA ASP A 198 29.62 29.08 0.59
C ASP A 198 29.67 27.58 0.91
N GLU A 199 28.64 26.84 0.49
CA GLU A 199 28.49 25.41 0.74
C GLU A 199 28.02 24.66 -0.52
N PRO A 200 28.94 24.03 -1.27
CA PRO A 200 28.59 23.20 -2.41
C PRO A 200 27.66 22.05 -2.02
N LEU A 201 26.67 21.78 -2.87
CA LEU A 201 25.67 20.71 -2.70
C LEU A 201 24.73 20.87 -1.48
N SER A 202 24.64 22.06 -0.87
CA SER A 202 23.77 22.31 0.30
C SER A 202 22.31 21.91 0.09
N MET A 203 21.77 22.11 -1.12
CA MET A 203 20.40 21.67 -1.45
C MET A 203 20.22 20.15 -1.41
N GLN A 204 21.22 19.40 -1.89
CA GLN A 204 21.20 17.94 -1.88
C GLN A 204 21.33 17.41 -0.45
N PHE A 205 22.20 18.01 0.36
CA PHE A 205 22.32 17.67 1.79
C PHE A 205 21.03 17.95 2.56
N SER A 206 20.39 19.10 2.35
CA SER A 206 19.11 19.41 3.00
C SER A 206 18.00 18.41 2.65
N GLN A 207 18.00 17.86 1.43
CA GLN A 207 17.05 16.82 1.05
C GLN A 207 17.31 15.50 1.78
N ILE A 208 18.57 15.10 1.92
CA ILE A 208 18.93 13.91 2.70
C ILE A 208 18.58 14.09 4.17
N GLU A 209 18.88 15.25 4.77
CA GLU A 209 18.54 15.51 6.17
C GLU A 209 17.03 15.44 6.42
N ARG A 210 16.22 15.99 5.51
CA ARG A 210 14.75 15.85 5.58
C ARG A 210 14.30 14.40 5.49
N PHE A 211 14.95 13.62 4.64
CA PHE A 211 14.67 12.18 4.52
C PHE A 211 15.05 11.44 5.81
N GLU A 212 16.25 11.67 6.35
CA GLU A 212 16.70 11.09 7.62
C GLU A 212 15.73 11.44 8.77
N ASP A 213 15.27 12.70 8.82
CA ASP A 213 14.26 13.16 9.78
C ASP A 213 12.91 12.44 9.62
N GLN A 214 12.48 12.17 8.38
CA GLN A 214 11.25 11.44 8.11
C GLN A 214 11.36 9.98 8.53
N VAL A 215 12.48 9.32 8.20
CA VAL A 215 12.77 7.95 8.62
C VAL A 215 12.82 7.85 10.15
N ALA A 216 13.49 8.79 10.82
CA ALA A 216 13.61 8.79 12.29
C ALA A 216 12.28 9.00 13.02
N LYS A 217 11.32 9.69 12.39
CA LYS A 217 9.98 9.93 12.94
C LYS A 217 8.94 8.92 12.46
N PHE A 218 9.33 7.98 11.60
CA PHE A 218 8.41 6.99 11.07
C PHE A 218 8.16 5.90 12.11
N GLU A 219 6.92 5.80 12.56
CA GLU A 219 6.47 4.75 13.46
C GLU A 219 5.86 3.62 12.63
N LEU A 220 6.32 2.39 12.88
CA LEU A 220 5.72 1.22 12.26
C LEU A 220 4.29 1.05 12.79
N PRO A 221 3.31 0.78 11.92
CA PRO A 221 1.95 0.55 12.37
C PRO A 221 1.82 -0.75 13.16
N GLU A 222 0.80 -0.80 14.00
CA GLU A 222 0.44 -1.98 14.78
C GLU A 222 -0.61 -2.84 14.06
N PRO A 223 -0.71 -4.15 14.37
CA PRO A 223 -1.78 -5.00 13.85
C PRO A 223 -3.17 -4.41 14.15
N GLY A 224 -4.01 -4.29 13.13
CA GLY A 224 -5.33 -3.67 13.23
C GLY A 224 -5.37 -2.18 12.89
N ASP A 225 -4.23 -1.53 12.67
CA ASP A 225 -4.19 -0.17 12.11
C ASP A 225 -4.67 -0.15 10.64
N HIS A 226 -5.20 0.99 10.20
CA HIS A 226 -5.54 1.20 8.80
C HIS A 226 -4.28 1.32 7.92
N LEU A 227 -3.76 0.20 7.45
CA LEU A 227 -2.54 0.12 6.63
C LEU A 227 -2.67 0.70 5.20
N GLY A 228 -3.86 1.12 4.77
CA GLY A 228 -4.13 1.54 3.38
C GLY A 228 -3.39 2.80 2.91
N PHE A 229 -2.98 3.66 3.85
CA PHE A 229 -2.37 4.97 3.54
C PHE A 229 -0.96 5.15 4.11
N ILE A 230 -0.42 4.12 4.76
CA ILE A 230 0.90 4.15 5.39
C ILE A 230 1.93 3.70 4.36
N SER A 231 2.95 4.53 4.15
CA SER A 231 4.04 4.23 3.22
C SER A 231 5.37 4.62 3.85
N VAL A 232 6.39 3.79 3.63
CA VAL A 232 7.75 4.05 4.08
C VAL A 232 8.27 5.33 3.40
N PRO A 233 8.91 6.26 4.14
CA PRO A 233 9.51 7.43 3.54
C PRO A 233 10.48 7.03 2.43
N SER A 234 10.37 7.69 1.28
CA SER A 234 11.23 7.44 0.13
C SER A 234 12.23 8.57 -0.06
N LEU A 235 13.44 8.21 -0.47
CA LEU A 235 14.47 9.17 -0.77
C LEU A 235 14.14 9.88 -2.08
N ARG A 236 13.99 11.20 -2.04
CA ARG A 236 13.59 12.01 -3.20
C ARG A 236 14.79 12.70 -3.86
N TYR A 237 14.80 12.67 -5.20
CA TYR A 237 15.49 13.61 -6.11
C TYR A 237 16.94 14.00 -5.77
N VAL A 238 17.79 13.04 -5.40
CA VAL A 238 19.24 13.24 -5.31
C VAL A 238 19.93 12.22 -6.20
N SER A 239 20.64 12.69 -7.22
CA SER A 239 21.38 11.85 -8.17
C SER A 239 22.88 12.13 -8.06
N LEU A 240 23.66 11.11 -7.74
CA LEU A 240 25.13 11.20 -7.76
C LEU A 240 25.66 11.42 -9.17
N GLU A 241 25.02 10.87 -10.19
CA GLU A 241 25.40 11.05 -11.60
C GLU A 241 25.35 12.53 -12.01
N GLN A 242 24.30 13.25 -11.60
CA GLN A 242 24.21 14.70 -11.86
C GLN A 242 25.27 15.51 -11.12
N VAL A 243 25.77 15.02 -9.99
CA VAL A 243 26.89 15.63 -9.26
C VAL A 243 28.20 15.31 -9.97
N ASP A 244 28.37 14.08 -10.45
CA ASP A 244 29.56 13.65 -11.21
C ASP A 244 29.68 14.44 -12.53
N GLU A 245 28.57 14.71 -13.22
CA GLU A 245 28.54 15.62 -14.36
C GLU A 245 28.98 17.05 -14.02
N GLN A 246 28.62 17.55 -12.83
CA GLN A 246 29.07 18.87 -12.38
C GLN A 246 30.56 18.89 -12.08
N ILE A 247 31.10 17.83 -11.47
CA ILE A 247 32.54 17.65 -11.25
C ILE A 247 33.29 17.65 -12.58
N ALA A 248 32.81 16.90 -13.58
CA ALA A 248 33.43 16.88 -14.91
C ALA A 248 33.46 18.27 -15.57
N LYS A 249 32.37 19.05 -15.43
CA LYS A 249 32.33 20.44 -15.92
C LYS A 249 33.32 21.35 -15.19
N LEU A 250 33.47 21.20 -13.88
CA LEU A 250 34.47 21.95 -13.10
C LEU A 250 35.89 21.62 -13.57
N ASP A 251 36.18 20.35 -13.85
CA ASP A 251 37.51 19.93 -14.29
C ASP A 251 37.86 20.53 -15.65
N ALA A 252 36.92 20.50 -16.60
CA ALA A 252 37.09 21.12 -17.92
C ALA A 252 37.36 22.63 -17.81
N ILE A 253 36.58 23.37 -17.01
CA ILE A 253 36.79 24.81 -16.81
C ILE A 253 38.14 25.09 -16.15
N THR A 254 38.53 24.25 -15.19
CA THR A 254 39.85 24.36 -14.53
C THR A 254 41.00 24.15 -15.53
N ALA A 255 40.85 23.21 -16.46
CA ALA A 255 41.82 22.99 -17.53
C ALA A 255 41.91 24.18 -18.50
N ASP A 256 40.78 24.80 -18.85
CA ASP A 256 40.76 26.01 -19.69
C ASP A 256 41.48 27.18 -19.01
N TYR A 257 41.26 27.37 -17.71
CA TYR A 257 41.95 28.41 -16.91
C TYR A 257 43.46 28.19 -16.88
N ARG A 258 43.90 26.95 -16.63
CA ARG A 258 45.33 26.58 -16.64
C ARG A 258 45.97 26.81 -18.01
N SER A 259 45.25 26.46 -19.08
CA SER A 259 45.74 26.66 -20.45
C SER A 259 45.89 28.14 -20.77
N ALA A 260 44.90 28.96 -20.42
CA ALA A 260 44.94 30.41 -20.62
C ALA A 260 46.07 31.10 -19.83
N LEU A 261 46.46 30.57 -18.67
CA LEU A 261 47.62 31.06 -17.93
C LEU A 261 48.95 30.69 -18.60
N ALA A 262 49.04 29.48 -19.17
CA ALA A 262 50.25 28.95 -19.80
C ALA A 262 50.58 29.57 -21.17
N GLU A 263 49.58 30.10 -21.89
CA GLU A 263 49.81 30.80 -23.17
C GLU A 263 50.49 32.16 -22.95
N ASN A 264 51.75 32.32 -23.36
CA ASN A 264 52.53 33.56 -23.21
C ASN A 264 52.01 34.72 -24.05
#